data_AF-A0A8J2EIX7-F1
#
_entry.id   AF-A0A8J2EIX7-F1
#
_cell.length_a   1.000
_cell.length_b   1.000
_cell.length_c   1.000
_cell.angle_alpha   90.00
_cell.angle_beta   90.00
_cell.angle_gamma   90.00
#
_symmetry.space_group_name_H-M   'P 1'
#
loop_
_entity.id
_entity.type
_entity.pdbx_description
1 polymer ?
#
loop_
_entity_poly.entity_id
_entity_poly.type
_entity_poly.pdbx_seq_one_letter_code
_entity_poly.pdbx_strand_id
1 'polypeptide(L)'
;MDPSVGFALYQLPGQGAAKKKKVPDKAPDLKKLMEEQRAKTTEVMYICGNCGEEVSLKAADNVRCRYCGHRILYKKRTTQGMMYEAR
;
A
#
# COMPACT_ATOMS: atom_id res chain seq x y z
N MET A 1 41.55 -3.85 38.18
CA MET A 1 41.50 -4.94 39.17
C MET A 1 40.03 -5.00 39.59
N ASP A 2 39.21 -5.97 39.19
CA ASP A 2 39.47 -7.41 39.21
C ASP A 2 38.82 -8.17 38.05
N PRO A 3 39.63 -8.83 37.20
CA PRO A 3 39.21 -9.86 36.27
C PRO A 3 39.36 -11.25 36.94
N SER A 4 38.41 -11.60 37.79
CA SER A 4 38.19 -12.99 38.24
C SER A 4 36.69 -13.07 38.50
N VAL A 5 35.92 -13.90 37.80
CA VAL A 5 35.89 -15.35 37.92
C VAL A 5 35.00 -15.85 36.78
N GLY A 6 35.33 -17.00 36.20
CA GLY A 6 34.31 -17.83 35.54
C GLY A 6 34.65 -18.30 34.14
N PHE A 7 35.86 -18.83 33.92
CA PHE A 7 36.16 -19.68 32.77
C PHE A 7 35.48 -21.04 32.95
N ALA A 8 34.15 -21.07 32.84
CA ALA A 8 33.37 -22.30 32.87
C ALA A 8 33.43 -22.95 31.49
N LEU A 9 34.31 -23.94 31.38
CA LEU A 9 34.29 -24.99 30.37
C LEU A 9 32.91 -25.66 30.38
N TYR A 10 32.15 -25.44 29.30
CA TYR A 10 31.10 -26.37 28.90
C TYR A 10 31.30 -26.73 27.45
N GLN A 11 31.76 -27.96 27.26
CA GLN A 11 31.89 -28.61 25.97
C GLN A 11 30.49 -28.78 25.36
N LEU A 12 30.29 -28.24 24.16
CA LEU A 12 29.06 -28.38 23.38
C LEU A 12 29.01 -29.78 22.73
N PRO A 13 28.04 -30.65 23.06
CA PRO A 13 27.74 -31.80 22.25
C PRO A 13 26.72 -31.43 21.17
N GLY A 14 26.76 -32.17 20.07
CA GLY A 14 25.56 -32.34 19.26
C GLY A 14 25.60 -31.62 17.93
N GLN A 15 26.12 -32.36 16.95
CA GLN A 15 25.92 -32.14 15.53
C GLN A 15 24.42 -32.00 15.24
N GLY A 16 23.97 -30.80 14.89
CA GLY A 16 22.66 -30.55 14.32
C GLY A 16 22.80 -30.31 12.83
N ALA A 17 22.46 -31.31 12.03
CA ALA A 17 22.44 -31.23 10.57
C ALA A 17 21.71 -29.96 10.09
N ALA A 18 22.43 -29.12 9.34
CA ALA A 18 21.86 -27.95 8.68
C ALA A 18 20.80 -28.41 7.67
N LYS A 19 19.53 -28.43 8.10
CA LYS A 19 18.38 -28.52 7.20
C LYS A 19 18.45 -27.29 6.29
N LYS A 20 18.80 -27.51 5.02
CA LYS A 20 18.64 -26.53 3.95
C LYS A 20 17.21 -26.00 4.02
N LYS A 21 17.03 -24.77 4.50
CA LYS A 21 15.77 -24.05 4.32
C LYS A 21 15.60 -23.92 2.81
N LYS A 22 14.58 -24.59 2.24
CA LYS A 22 14.09 -24.27 0.90
C LYS A 22 13.70 -22.79 0.94
N VAL A 23 14.50 -21.93 0.33
CA VAL A 23 14.02 -20.62 -0.09
C VAL A 23 12.94 -20.93 -1.12
N PRO A 24 11.68 -20.52 -0.93
CA PRO A 24 10.69 -20.73 -1.97
C PRO A 24 11.13 -19.94 -3.20
N ASP A 25 11.48 -20.63 -4.28
CA ASP A 25 12.00 -20.06 -5.53
C ASP A 25 10.96 -19.19 -6.29
N LYS A 26 9.83 -18.87 -5.66
CA LYS A 26 8.81 -18.00 -6.21
C LYS A 26 9.09 -16.58 -5.76
N ALA A 27 10.08 -15.96 -6.40
CA ALA A 27 10.06 -14.52 -6.57
C ALA A 27 8.67 -14.16 -7.14
N PRO A 28 7.91 -13.23 -6.52
CA PRO A 28 6.66 -12.80 -7.11
C PRO A 28 7.03 -12.16 -8.45
N ASP A 29 6.54 -12.76 -9.54
CA ASP A 29 6.72 -12.21 -10.88
C ASP A 29 6.35 -10.72 -10.84
N LEU A 30 7.27 -9.83 -11.24
CA LEU A 30 7.08 -8.38 -11.20
C LEU A 30 5.76 -7.93 -11.88
N LYS A 31 5.27 -8.76 -12.82
CA LYS A 31 3.99 -8.66 -13.50
C LYS A 31 2.79 -8.81 -12.55
N LYS A 32 2.82 -9.75 -11.61
CA LYS A 32 1.75 -9.99 -10.63
C LYS A 32 1.58 -8.81 -9.68
N LEU A 33 2.69 -8.19 -9.26
CA LEU A 33 2.65 -7.01 -8.40
C LEU A 33 2.03 -5.79 -9.11
N MET A 34 2.38 -5.57 -10.38
CA MET A 34 1.82 -4.46 -11.17
C MET A 34 0.32 -4.65 -11.48
N GLU A 35 -0.11 -5.90 -11.68
CA GLU A 35 -1.52 -6.24 -11.87
C GLU A 35 -2.36 -6.07 -10.60
N GLU A 36 -1.81 -6.45 -9.45
CA GLU A 36 -2.45 -6.23 -8.14
C GLU A 36 -2.56 -4.74 -7.80
N GLN A 37 -1.56 -3.94 -8.18
CA GLN A 37 -1.64 -2.47 -8.06
C GLN A 37 -2.67 -1.86 -9.02
N ARG A 38 -2.85 -2.41 -10.23
CA ARG A 38 -3.88 -1.96 -11.17
C ARG A 38 -5.30 -2.33 -10.69
N ALA A 39 -5.44 -3.45 -9.99
CA ALA A 39 -6.71 -3.84 -9.36
C ALA A 39 -7.08 -2.93 -8.17
N LYS A 40 -6.10 -2.23 -7.60
CA LYS A 40 -6.28 -1.30 -6.47
C LYS A 40 -6.54 0.13 -6.95
N THR A 41 -7.41 0.33 -7.93
CA THR A 41 -7.98 1.65 -8.18
C THR A 41 -8.91 2.00 -7.02
N THR A 42 -8.38 2.74 -6.04
CA THR A 42 -9.15 3.27 -4.90
C THR A 42 -10.31 4.10 -5.43
N GLU A 43 -11.52 3.83 -4.96
CA GLU A 43 -12.72 4.58 -5.32
C GLU A 43 -12.52 6.07 -5.02
N VAL A 44 -12.70 6.92 -6.03
CA VAL A 44 -12.44 8.37 -5.94
C VAL A 44 -13.76 9.09 -5.71
N MET A 45 -13.75 10.03 -4.76
CA MET A 45 -14.89 10.89 -4.47
C MET A 45 -14.90 12.11 -5.40
N TYR A 46 -16.00 12.28 -6.13
CA TYR A 46 -16.27 13.41 -7.01
C TYR A 46 -17.41 14.26 -6.47
N ILE A 47 -17.47 15.51 -6.90
CA ILE A 47 -18.50 16.48 -6.55
C ILE A 47 -19.23 16.89 -7.83
N CYS A 48 -20.55 16.78 -7.82
CA CYS A 48 -21.42 17.15 -8.92
C CYS A 48 -21.41 18.67 -9.18
N GLY A 49 -21.26 19.09 -10.44
CA GLY A 49 -21.19 20.52 -10.77
C GLY A 49 -22.50 21.30 -10.64
N ASN A 50 -23.67 20.64 -10.69
CA ASN A 50 -24.98 21.30 -10.52
C ASN A 50 -25.55 21.07 -9.11
N CYS A 51 -25.48 19.83 -8.63
CA CYS A 51 -26.09 19.43 -7.37
C CYS A 51 -25.17 19.52 -6.15
N GLY A 52 -23.85 19.66 -6.34
CA GLY A 52 -22.88 19.69 -5.24
C GLY A 52 -22.74 18.39 -4.47
N GLU A 53 -23.53 17.36 -4.80
CA GLU A 53 -23.53 16.07 -4.11
C GLU A 53 -22.24 15.28 -4.37
N GLU A 54 -21.83 14.51 -3.37
CA GLU A 54 -20.68 13.63 -3.45
C GLU A 54 -21.06 12.32 -4.17
N VAL A 55 -20.25 11.94 -5.17
CA VAL A 55 -20.46 10.72 -5.95
C VAL A 55 -19.17 9.90 -5.92
N SER A 56 -19.28 8.65 -5.46
CA SER A 56 -18.19 7.68 -5.54
C SER A 56 -18.23 7.00 -6.92
N LEU A 57 -17.14 7.13 -7.68
CA LEU A 57 -17.01 6.52 -9.01
C LEU A 57 -15.70 5.72 -9.10
N LYS A 58 -15.77 4.54 -9.73
CA LYS A 58 -14.59 3.77 -10.11
C LYS A 58 -14.10 4.22 -11.47
N ALA A 59 -12.83 3.93 -11.78
CA ALA A 59 -12.19 4.35 -13.03
C ALA A 59 -12.87 3.80 -14.32
N ALA A 60 -13.68 2.76 -14.21
CA ALA A 60 -14.40 2.14 -15.32
C ALA A 60 -15.88 2.55 -15.42
N ASP A 61 -16.39 3.35 -14.48
CA ASP A 61 -17.81 3.71 -14.44
C ASP A 61 -18.13 4.89 -15.38
N ASN A 62 -19.39 4.95 -15.84
CA ASN A 62 -19.87 6.06 -16.65
C ASN A 62 -20.03 7.33 -15.80
N VAL A 63 -19.45 8.44 -16.26
CA VAL A 63 -19.44 9.73 -15.57
C VAL A 63 -20.83 10.37 -15.63
N ARG A 64 -21.68 10.00 -14.66
CA ARG A 64 -23.04 10.52 -14.49
C ARG A 64 -23.35 10.70 -13.02
N CYS A 65 -23.89 11.85 -12.65
CA CYS A 65 -24.41 12.04 -11.31
C CYS A 65 -25.73 11.24 -11.12
N ARG A 66 -25.88 10.56 -9.98
CA ARG A 66 -27.04 9.72 -9.64
C ARG A 66 -28.32 10.50 -9.37
N TYR A 67 -28.21 11.78 -9.01
CA TYR A 67 -29.34 12.61 -8.59
C TYR A 67 -29.89 13.50 -9.70
N CYS A 68 -29.02 14.07 -10.54
CA CYS A 68 -29.40 15.08 -11.54
C CYS A 68 -29.11 14.68 -13.00
N GLY A 69 -28.40 13.57 -13.24
CA GLY A 69 -28.07 13.12 -14.60
C GLY A 69 -27.04 13.98 -15.35
N HIS A 70 -26.50 15.02 -14.73
CA HIS A 70 -25.40 15.80 -15.31
C HIS A 70 -24.10 14.99 -15.38
N ARG A 71 -23.29 15.28 -16.40
CA ARG A 71 -22.06 14.53 -16.74
C ARG A 71 -20.77 15.24 -16.33
N ILE A 72 -20.88 16.40 -15.68
CA ILE A 72 -19.73 17.19 -15.23
C ILE A 72 -19.58 17.00 -13.72
N LEU A 73 -18.46 16.41 -13.35
CA LEU A 73 -18.08 16.06 -11.98
C LEU A 73 -16.66 16.59 -11.72
N TYR A 74 -16.50 17.31 -10.62
CA TYR A 74 -15.22 17.81 -10.15
C TYR A 74 -14.59 16.82 -9.16
N LYS A 75 -13.27 16.72 -9.10
CA LYS A 75 -12.61 15.89 -8.09
C LYS A 75 -12.62 16.63 -6.74
N LYS A 76 -12.90 15.92 -5.65
CA LYS A 76 -12.84 16.50 -4.30
C LYS A 76 -11.40 16.94 -3.96
N ARG A 77 -11.25 18.07 -3.28
CA ARG A 77 -9.94 18.57 -2.82
C ARG A 77 -9.30 17.55 -1.88
N THR A 78 -7.98 17.41 -1.94
CA THR A 78 -7.25 16.64 -0.93
C THR A 78 -7.42 17.29 0.45
N THR A 79 -7.58 16.48 1.49
CA THR A 79 -7.60 16.96 2.89
C THR A 79 -6.22 17.33 3.40
N GLN A 80 -5.17 16.87 2.71
CA GLN A 80 -3.78 17.19 3.03
C GLN A 80 -3.46 18.62 2.59
N GLY A 81 -2.78 19.38 3.45
CA GLY A 81 -2.29 20.72 3.14
C GLY A 81 -1.26 20.71 2.02
N MET A 82 -1.25 21.76 1.22
CA MET A 82 -0.33 21.94 0.10
C MET A 82 0.47 23.22 0.33
N MET A 83 1.80 23.10 0.32
CA MET A 83 2.73 24.21 0.53
C MET A 83 3.06 24.83 -0.82
N TYR A 84 2.97 26.16 -0.88
CA TYR A 84 3.29 26.94 -2.06
C TYR A 84 4.26 28.06 -1.69
N GLU A 85 5.20 28.36 -2.59
CA GLU A 85 6.06 29.55 -2.52
C GLU A 85 5.40 30.70 -3.30
N ALA A 86 5.46 31.92 -2.76
CA ALA A 86 4.99 33.11 -3.46
C ALA A 86 6.11 33.57 -4.42
N ARG A 87 5.98 33.24 -5.70
CA ARG A 87 6.82 33.74 -6.79
C ARG A 87 6.05 34.71 -7.66
#